data_AF-A0A922W6X2-F1
#
_entry.id   AF-A0A922W6X2-F1
#
_cell.length_a   1.000
_cell.length_b   1.000
_cell.length_c   1.000
_cell.angle_alpha   90.00
_cell.angle_beta   90.00
_cell.angle_gamma   90.00
#
_symmetry.space_group_name_H-M   'P 1'
#
loop_
_entity.id
_entity.type
_entity.pdbx_description
1 polymer ?
#
loop_
_entity_poly.entity_id
_entity_poly.type
_entity_poly.pdbx_seq_one_letter_code
_entity_poly.pdbx_strand_id
1 'polypeptide(L)'
;EWRWSGAHYQRTADHWLENFDAHKAEIMELMRQTYGADAKLWARRWRRFFMATAGLFGDDGGRTWGVSHYRLKPFTKGDER
;
A
#
# COMPACT_ATOMS: atom_id res chain seq x y z
N GLU A 1 -3.78 4.94 -21.16
CA GLU A 1 -3.51 5.13 -19.73
C GLU A 1 -4.79 4.84 -18.98
N TRP A 2 -4.73 4.04 -17.93
CA TRP A 2 -5.90 3.68 -17.13
C TRP A 2 -5.66 4.09 -15.67
N ARG A 3 -6.49 4.99 -15.15
CA ARG A 3 -6.45 5.44 -13.76
C ARG A 3 -7.60 4.80 -12.97
N TRP A 4 -7.26 4.13 -11.90
CA TRP A 4 -8.21 3.52 -10.97
C TRP A 4 -8.42 4.46 -9.78
N SER A 5 -9.67 4.56 -9.33
CA SER A 5 -10.02 5.34 -8.13
C SER A 5 -9.26 4.83 -6.91
N GLY A 6 -8.83 5.74 -6.04
CA GLY A 6 -8.18 5.42 -4.78
C GLY A 6 -9.06 4.55 -3.86
N ALA A 7 -10.39 4.57 -4.01
CA ALA A 7 -11.30 3.73 -3.24
C ALA A 7 -11.03 2.23 -3.39
N HIS A 8 -10.44 1.80 -4.52
CA HIS A 8 -9.97 0.42 -4.66
C HIS A 8 -8.78 0.13 -3.74
N TYR A 9 -7.78 1.01 -3.76
CA TYR A 9 -6.58 0.84 -2.95
C TYR A 9 -6.86 1.02 -1.45
N GLN A 10 -7.77 1.92 -1.09
CA GLN A 10 -8.27 2.05 0.28
C GLN A 10 -8.74 0.69 0.82
N ARG A 11 -9.68 0.04 0.11
CA ARG A 11 -10.21 -1.28 0.51
C ARG A 11 -9.10 -2.33 0.61
N THR A 12 -8.12 -2.29 -0.28
CA THR A 12 -6.95 -3.18 -0.18
C THR A 12 -6.16 -2.94 1.10
N ALA A 13 -5.88 -1.68 1.44
CA ALA A 13 -5.16 -1.33 2.67
C ALA A 13 -5.96 -1.70 3.93
N ASP A 14 -7.28 -1.51 3.93
CA ASP A 14 -8.17 -1.92 5.01
C ASP A 14 -8.13 -3.44 5.20
N HIS A 15 -8.28 -4.23 4.13
CA HIS A 15 -8.19 -5.68 4.21
C HIS A 15 -6.79 -6.16 4.66
N TRP A 16 -5.72 -5.47 4.28
CA TRP A 16 -4.38 -5.80 4.79
C TRP A 16 -4.25 -5.55 6.28
N LEU A 17 -4.83 -4.46 6.80
CA LEU A 17 -4.86 -4.17 8.23
C LEU A 17 -5.67 -5.22 9.00
N GLU A 18 -6.86 -5.57 8.50
CA GLU A 18 -7.70 -6.62 9.08
C GLU A 18 -6.97 -7.96 9.11
N ASN A 19 -6.35 -8.36 8.00
CA ASN A 19 -5.58 -9.59 7.92
C ASN A 19 -4.36 -9.58 8.87
N PHE A 20 -3.67 -8.44 8.97
CA PHE A 20 -2.55 -8.27 9.89
C PHE A 20 -2.98 -8.44 11.36
N ASP A 21 -4.13 -7.88 11.73
CA ASP A 21 -4.67 -7.97 13.09
C ASP A 21 -5.23 -9.39 13.38
N ALA A 22 -5.85 -10.05 12.41
CA ALA A 22 -6.33 -11.43 12.53
C ALA A 22 -5.19 -12.45 12.72
N HIS A 23 -4.05 -12.25 12.05
CA HIS A 23 -2.89 -13.13 12.11
C HIS A 23 -1.77 -12.62 13.03
N LYS A 24 -2.12 -11.82 14.05
CA LYS A 24 -1.16 -11.13 14.92
C LYS A 24 -0.08 -12.03 15.52
N ALA A 25 -0.40 -13.28 15.88
CA ALA A 25 0.57 -14.20 16.48
C ALA A 25 1.69 -14.58 15.49
N GLU A 26 1.31 -15.01 14.28
CA GLU A 26 2.22 -15.38 13.19
C GLU A 26 3.03 -14.16 12.73
N ILE A 27 2.37 -13.02 12.56
CA ILE A 27 3.02 -11.76 12.21
C ILE A 27 4.04 -11.37 13.27
N MET A 28 3.71 -11.46 14.56
CA MET A 28 4.67 -11.13 15.62
C MET A 28 5.88 -12.06 15.64
N GLU A 29 5.73 -13.32 15.22
CA GLU A 29 6.85 -14.24 15.05
C GLU A 29 7.77 -13.78 13.89
N LEU A 30 7.20 -13.48 12.73
CA LEU A 30 7.95 -12.94 11.59
C LEU A 30 8.64 -11.61 11.94
N MET A 31 7.96 -10.74 12.68
CA MET A 31 8.54 -9.46 13.13
C MET A 31 9.70 -9.67 14.10
N ARG A 32 9.66 -10.69 14.97
CA ARG A 32 10.81 -11.07 15.83
C ARG A 32 11.97 -11.57 15.00
N GLN A 33 11.72 -12.42 14.00
CA GLN A 33 12.76 -12.93 13.11
C GLN A 33 13.40 -11.83 12.27
N THR A 34 12.61 -10.87 11.79
CA THR A 34 13.06 -9.80 10.88
C THR A 34 13.69 -8.61 11.62
N TYR A 35 13.08 -8.20 12.74
CA TYR A 35 13.42 -6.95 13.43
C TYR A 35 13.92 -7.16 14.88
N GLY A 36 13.99 -8.40 15.37
CA GLY A 36 14.54 -8.71 16.70
C GLY A 36 13.84 -7.96 17.83
N ALA A 37 14.62 -7.23 18.63
CA ALA A 37 14.14 -6.45 19.78
C ALA A 37 13.08 -5.39 19.39
N ASP A 38 13.14 -4.89 18.15
CA ASP A 38 12.23 -3.86 17.67
C ASP A 38 10.92 -4.40 17.07
N ALA A 39 10.67 -5.71 17.13
CA ALA A 39 9.49 -6.35 16.54
C ALA A 39 8.17 -5.65 16.89
N LYS A 40 7.96 -5.30 18.16
CA LYS A 40 6.75 -4.59 18.62
C LYS A 40 6.67 -3.16 18.06
N LEU A 41 7.80 -2.49 17.87
CA LEU A 41 7.84 -1.16 17.26
C LEU A 41 7.48 -1.24 15.78
N TRP A 42 8.06 -2.20 15.05
CA TRP A 42 7.80 -2.39 13.63
C TRP A 42 6.39 -2.87 13.34
N ALA A 43 5.82 -3.76 14.14
CA ALA A 43 4.41 -4.14 14.00
C ALA A 43 3.47 -2.93 14.11
N ARG A 44 3.73 -2.00 15.05
CA ARG A 44 2.95 -0.75 15.16
C ARG A 44 3.16 0.18 13.96
N ARG A 45 4.37 0.22 13.38
CA ARG A 45 4.67 1.01 12.18
C ARG A 45 3.93 0.47 10.95
N TRP A 46 3.90 -0.85 10.76
CA TRP A 46 3.13 -1.49 9.69
C TRP A 46 1.63 -1.20 9.80
N ARG A 47 1.04 -1.33 10.99
CA ARG A 47 -0.36 -0.93 11.19
C ARG A 47 -0.61 0.54 10.86
N ARG A 48 0.26 1.45 11.32
CA ARG A 48 0.16 2.87 10.98
C ARG A 48 0.27 3.14 9.49
N PHE A 49 1.15 2.42 8.80
CA PHE A 49 1.28 2.51 7.36
C PHE A 49 -0.03 2.15 6.66
N PHE A 50 -0.65 1.00 6.98
CA PHE A 50 -1.93 0.61 6.37
C PHE A 50 -3.04 1.62 6.63
N MET A 51 -3.18 2.11 7.87
CA MET A 51 -4.16 3.15 8.21
C MET A 51 -3.91 4.45 7.45
N ALA A 52 -2.64 4.89 7.35
CA ALA A 52 -2.30 6.10 6.61
C ALA A 52 -2.56 5.96 5.11
N THR A 53 -2.26 4.80 4.51
CA THR A 53 -2.55 4.56 3.09
C THR A 53 -4.05 4.44 2.83
N ALA A 54 -4.81 3.79 3.72
CA ALA A 54 -6.26 3.73 3.61
C ALA A 54 -6.86 5.14 3.63
N GLY A 55 -6.46 5.98 4.59
CA GLY A 55 -6.90 7.37 4.68
C GLY A 55 -6.51 8.21 3.45
N LEU A 56 -5.26 8.11 2.99
CA LEU A 56 -4.77 8.85 1.83
C LEU A 56 -5.55 8.48 0.55
N PHE A 57 -5.71 7.19 0.27
CA PHE A 57 -6.39 6.74 -0.94
C PHE A 57 -7.92 6.83 -0.85
N GLY A 58 -8.48 6.88 0.37
CA GLY A 58 -9.91 7.12 0.59
C GLY A 58 -10.31 8.60 0.57
N ASP A 59 -9.34 9.51 0.60
CA ASP A 59 -9.57 10.95 0.57
C ASP A 59 -10.46 11.38 -0.61
N ASP A 60 -11.39 12.30 -0.33
CA ASP A 60 -12.42 12.76 -1.28
C ASP A 60 -13.17 11.60 -1.99
N GLY A 61 -13.45 10.51 -1.28
CA GLY A 61 -14.08 9.32 -1.86
C GLY A 61 -13.22 8.64 -2.93
N GLY A 62 -11.90 8.72 -2.80
CA GLY A 62 -10.92 8.13 -3.71
C GLY A 62 -10.79 8.85 -5.05
N ARG A 63 -11.13 10.14 -5.10
CA ARG A 63 -10.97 11.00 -6.28
C ARG A 63 -9.61 11.69 -6.31
N THR A 64 -9.11 12.13 -5.16
CA THR A 64 -7.83 12.85 -5.05
C THR A 64 -6.65 11.98 -5.49
N TRP A 65 -6.54 10.80 -4.87
CA TRP A 65 -5.45 9.84 -5.11
C TRP A 65 -5.94 8.63 -5.90
N GLY A 66 -5.07 8.03 -6.70
CA GLY A 66 -5.42 6.88 -7.55
C GLY A 66 -4.20 6.16 -8.08
N VAL A 67 -4.42 5.02 -8.73
CA VAL A 67 -3.37 4.19 -9.32
C VAL A 67 -3.46 4.29 -10.83
N SER A 68 -2.38 4.73 -11.48
CA SER A 68 -2.33 4.86 -12.94
C SER A 68 -1.43 3.79 -13.56
N HIS A 69 -1.93 3.15 -14.61
CA HIS A 69 -1.19 2.18 -15.40
C HIS A 69 -0.80 2.79 -16.75
N TYR A 70 0.51 2.73 -17.03
CA TYR A 70 1.11 3.22 -18.26
C TYR A 70 1.72 2.06 -19.04
N ARG A 71 1.42 2.00 -20.34
CA ARG A 71 2.13 1.13 -21.27
C ARG A 71 3.10 2.00 -22.06
N LEU A 72 4.39 1.84 -21.79
CA LEU A 72 5.46 2.59 -22.44
C LEU A 72 5.94 1.84 -23.69
N LYS A 73 6.43 2.58 -24.70
CA LYS A 73 7.20 2.03 -25.81
C LYS A 73 8.67 2.46 -25.69
N PRO A 74 9.63 1.68 -26.19
CA PRO A 74 11.01 2.11 -26.28
C PRO A 74 11.12 3.43 -27.04
N PHE A 75 12.03 4.30 -26.61
CA PHE A 75 12.34 5.52 -27.36
C PHE A 75 13.18 5.15 -28.60
N THR A 76 12.72 5.56 -29.78
CA THR A 76 13.48 5.46 -31.02
C THR A 76 13.94 6.84 -31.47
N LYS A 77 15.19 6.97 -31.92
CA LYS A 77 15.82 8.26 -32.30
C LYS A 77 15.09 9.05 -33.41
N GLY A 78 14.09 8.45 -34.07
CA GLY A 78 13.20 9.10 -35.04
C GLY A 78 11.85 9.59 -34.47
N ASP A 79 11.61 9.46 -33.15
CA ASP A 79 10.41 9.95 -32.46
C ASP A 79 10.55 11.42 -31.97
N GLU A 80 11.64 12.12 -32.31
CA GLU A 80 11.81 13.56 -32.05
C GLU A 80 10.81 14.37 -32.91
N ARG A 81 9.84 15.02 -32.25
CA ARG A 81 9.02 16.09 -32.81
C ARG A 81 9.25 17.37 -32.03
#